data_AF-A0A7L2T0R4-F1
#
_entry.id   AF-A0A7L2T0R4-F1
#
_cell.length_a   1.000
_cell.length_b   1.000
_cell.length_c   1.000
_cell.angle_alpha   90.00
_cell.angle_beta   90.00
_cell.angle_gamma   90.00
#
_symmetry.space_group_name_H-M   'P 1'
#
loop_
_entity.id
_entity.type
_entity.pdbx_description
1 polymer ?
#
loop_
_entity_poly.entity_id
_entity_poly.type
_entity_poly.pdbx_seq_one_letter_code
_entity_poly.pdbx_strand_id
1 'polypeptide(L)'
;LLQPVVDGGWGPWSAWGSCSRSCGGGIQFSHRHCDSPRPRHGGSYCEGQRTKYQSCHTQECPPDGKSFREQQCEKYNSYNFTDLEGNRLEWVPKYAGVSPRDRCKLFCRARGRSEFKVFEAKVIDGTLCGPETLSICVHGQCIKAGCDHIIGSSKKLDKCGVCGGNGSTCRKISGSLNRSKYGYNDIVTIPAGATNIDIKQRSHRGVRHDGNYLALKTLEGRYLLNGDFAISAMEQDILIKGTILKYSGSMTTLERLQSFRQLPEPVTVQLLTIASEVFPPKVKYTFFIPKDVPFSKQKGKEKKSENVIRPMLTSQWVLGDWSECSKTCGSGWQRRTVDCRDVEGQASSACNRSLKPEDIKPCGDVPCPLWRLGPWSPCSQTCGEGVRTRNASCIDYAGQVTAPEKCSSPGPALATAACVLRQC
;
A
#
# COMPACT_ATOMS: atom_id res chain seq x y z
N LEU A 1 -3.54 -64.63 -37.49
CA LEU A 1 -3.92 -64.71 -36.06
C LEU A 1 -4.06 -63.28 -35.53
N LEU A 2 -5.26 -62.87 -35.14
CA LEU A 2 -5.48 -61.59 -34.46
C LEU A 2 -4.81 -61.68 -33.08
N GLN A 3 -3.82 -60.84 -32.82
CA GLN A 3 -3.15 -60.80 -31.51
C GLN A 3 -4.13 -60.23 -30.47
N PRO A 4 -4.21 -60.79 -29.25
CA PRO A 4 -5.19 -60.37 -28.27
C PRO A 4 -4.91 -58.95 -27.80
N VAL A 5 -5.95 -58.12 -27.70
CA VAL A 5 -5.87 -56.78 -27.12
C VAL A 5 -5.39 -56.90 -25.67
N VAL A 6 -4.37 -56.13 -25.31
CA VAL A 6 -3.85 -56.08 -23.93
C VAL A 6 -3.96 -54.64 -23.46
N ASP A 7 -4.86 -54.37 -22.51
CA ASP A 7 -4.93 -53.06 -21.87
C ASP A 7 -3.74 -52.85 -20.93
N GLY A 8 -3.36 -51.58 -20.76
CA GLY A 8 -2.26 -51.19 -19.88
C GLY A 8 -2.58 -51.34 -18.40
N GLY A 9 -1.63 -51.88 -17.65
CA GLY A 9 -1.64 -51.89 -16.18
C GLY A 9 -0.56 -51.00 -15.58
N TRP A 10 -0.89 -50.32 -14.48
CA TRP A 10 0.07 -49.52 -13.75
C TRP A 10 1.13 -50.40 -13.07
N GLY A 11 2.40 -50.10 -13.32
CA GLY A 11 3.52 -50.62 -12.54
C GLY A 11 3.58 -50.04 -11.12
N PRO A 12 4.50 -50.54 -10.30
CA PRO A 12 4.68 -50.05 -8.94
C PRO A 12 5.12 -48.58 -8.94
N TRP A 13 4.84 -47.91 -7.82
CA TRP A 13 5.36 -46.56 -7.59
C TRP A 13 6.88 -46.61 -7.37
N SER A 14 7.60 -45.70 -7.99
CA SER A 14 9.02 -45.46 -7.74
C SER A 14 9.24 -45.06 -6.28
N ALA A 15 10.48 -45.20 -5.82
CA ALA A 15 10.93 -44.50 -4.62
C ALA A 15 10.65 -43.00 -4.72
N TRP A 16 10.50 -42.35 -3.57
CA TRP A 16 10.36 -40.89 -3.51
C TRP A 16 11.65 -40.21 -3.98
N GLY A 17 11.50 -39.22 -4.86
CA GLY A 17 12.60 -38.38 -5.30
C GLY A 17 13.06 -37.41 -4.21
N SER A 18 14.04 -36.58 -4.54
CA SER A 18 14.55 -35.55 -3.62
C SER A 18 13.46 -34.55 -3.24
N CYS A 19 13.49 -34.12 -1.98
CA CYS A 19 12.61 -33.06 -1.51
C CYS A 19 13.00 -31.71 -2.11
N SER A 20 12.03 -30.91 -2.52
CA SER A 20 12.25 -29.56 -3.06
C SER A 20 12.85 -28.58 -2.06
N ARG A 21 12.76 -28.87 -0.75
CA ARG A 21 13.26 -28.03 0.35
C ARG A 21 13.86 -28.89 1.45
N SER A 22 14.80 -28.32 2.20
CA SER A 22 15.43 -28.94 3.38
C SER A 22 14.76 -28.58 4.71
N CYS A 23 13.86 -27.58 4.71
CA CYS A 23 13.08 -27.14 5.86
C CYS A 23 11.82 -26.37 5.40
N GLY A 24 10.91 -26.14 6.34
CA GLY A 24 9.71 -25.31 6.24
C GLY A 24 8.66 -25.85 5.27
N GLY A 25 8.69 -27.15 4.96
CA GLY A 25 7.75 -27.82 4.07
C GLY A 25 8.13 -27.80 2.60
N GLY A 26 8.81 -28.85 2.14
CA GLY A 26 9.01 -29.14 0.71
C GLY A 26 8.07 -30.21 0.18
N ILE A 27 8.23 -30.52 -1.10
CA ILE A 27 7.47 -31.54 -1.82
C ILE A 27 8.43 -32.51 -2.48
N GLN A 28 8.08 -33.80 -2.42
CA GLN A 28 8.76 -34.87 -3.16
C GLN A 28 7.75 -35.65 -3.99
N PHE A 29 8.22 -36.19 -5.10
CA PHE A 29 7.40 -36.87 -6.10
C PHE A 29 7.75 -38.35 -6.22
N SER A 30 6.76 -39.15 -6.57
CA SER A 30 6.92 -40.56 -6.94
C SER A 30 6.10 -40.80 -8.20
N HIS A 31 6.66 -41.58 -9.12
CA HIS A 31 6.10 -41.81 -10.44
C HIS A 31 5.83 -43.30 -10.65
N ARG A 32 4.89 -43.61 -11.54
CA ARG A 32 4.66 -44.97 -12.01
C ARG A 32 4.48 -44.98 -13.52
N HIS A 33 4.78 -46.12 -14.13
CA HIS A 33 4.69 -46.31 -15.57
C HIS A 33 3.55 -47.26 -15.92
N CYS A 34 2.95 -47.08 -17.09
CA CYS A 34 1.92 -47.96 -17.60
C CYS A 34 2.58 -49.15 -18.33
N ASP A 35 3.17 -50.05 -17.56
CA ASP A 35 4.01 -51.12 -18.10
C ASP A 35 3.81 -52.50 -17.46
N SER A 36 2.81 -52.64 -16.57
CA SER A 36 2.54 -53.88 -15.83
C SER A 36 1.09 -54.36 -16.03
N PRO A 37 0.69 -54.80 -17.24
CA PRO A 37 1.47 -54.92 -18.48
C PRO A 37 1.44 -53.65 -19.35
N ARG A 38 2.32 -53.56 -20.37
CA ARG A 38 2.24 -52.48 -21.39
C ARG A 38 1.03 -52.70 -22.32
N PRO A 39 0.29 -51.64 -22.69
CA PRO A 39 -0.78 -51.74 -23.68
C PRO A 39 -0.27 -52.31 -25.01
N ARG A 40 -0.98 -53.27 -25.60
CA ARG A 40 -0.64 -53.90 -26.90
C ARG A 40 -1.88 -54.13 -27.76
N HIS A 41 -1.65 -54.17 -29.07
CA HIS A 41 -2.66 -54.50 -30.09
C HIS A 41 -3.94 -53.66 -30.00
N GLY A 42 -3.80 -52.35 -29.76
CA GLY A 42 -4.94 -51.43 -29.62
C GLY A 42 -5.54 -51.34 -28.22
N GLY A 43 -4.92 -51.94 -27.21
CA GLY A 43 -5.37 -51.83 -25.82
C GLY A 43 -5.24 -50.42 -25.25
N SER A 44 -6.10 -50.11 -24.30
CA SER A 44 -6.24 -48.81 -23.67
C SER A 44 -5.02 -48.46 -22.81
N TYR A 45 -4.67 -47.17 -22.77
CA TYR A 45 -3.66 -46.68 -21.84
C TYR A 45 -4.20 -46.65 -20.41
N CYS A 46 -3.32 -46.75 -19.41
CA CYS A 46 -3.71 -46.77 -18.01
C CYS A 46 -4.44 -45.48 -17.59
N GLU A 47 -5.59 -45.64 -16.94
CA GLU A 47 -6.35 -44.52 -16.38
C GLU A 47 -5.90 -44.20 -14.94
N GLY A 48 -5.85 -42.90 -14.61
CA GLY A 48 -5.51 -42.40 -13.28
C GLY A 48 -4.16 -41.66 -13.20
N GLN A 49 -3.73 -41.34 -11.98
CA GLN A 49 -2.56 -40.50 -11.76
C GLN A 49 -1.25 -41.26 -12.01
N ARG A 50 -0.37 -40.72 -12.85
CA ARG A 50 1.00 -41.23 -13.10
C ARG A 50 2.05 -40.71 -12.11
N THR A 51 1.70 -39.67 -11.37
CA THR A 51 2.56 -38.99 -10.40
C THR A 51 1.78 -38.78 -9.12
N LYS A 52 2.39 -39.08 -7.98
CA LYS A 52 1.90 -38.71 -6.65
C LYS A 52 2.96 -37.86 -5.95
N TYR A 53 2.52 -37.09 -4.97
CA TYR A 53 3.39 -36.19 -4.22
C TYR A 53 3.04 -36.21 -2.74
N GLN A 54 4.02 -35.86 -1.90
CA GLN A 54 3.83 -35.71 -0.46
C GLN A 54 4.72 -34.61 0.10
N SER A 55 4.34 -34.09 1.27
CA SER A 55 5.17 -33.17 2.05
C SER A 55 6.44 -33.86 2.56
N CYS A 56 7.51 -33.09 2.68
CA CYS A 56 8.79 -33.51 3.27
C CYS A 56 9.45 -32.33 3.99
N HIS A 57 10.38 -32.62 4.91
CA HIS A 57 11.10 -31.62 5.71
C HIS A 57 10.19 -30.52 6.29
N THR A 58 9.20 -30.92 7.08
CA THR A 58 8.15 -30.05 7.64
C THR A 58 8.59 -29.24 8.86
N GLN A 59 9.78 -29.48 9.40
CA GLN A 59 10.35 -28.67 10.47
C GLN A 59 10.56 -27.22 10.02
N GLU A 60 10.29 -26.24 10.86
CA GLU A 60 10.48 -24.83 10.52
C GLU A 60 11.93 -24.51 10.13
N CYS A 61 12.08 -23.56 9.20
CA CYS A 61 13.41 -23.08 8.82
C CYS A 61 14.00 -22.15 9.90
N PRO A 62 15.34 -22.10 10.03
CA PRO A 62 15.98 -21.08 10.84
C PRO A 62 15.57 -19.66 10.39
N PRO A 63 15.48 -18.69 11.32
CA PRO A 63 15.14 -17.32 10.98
C PRO A 63 16.29 -16.66 10.20
N ASP A 64 16.19 -16.65 8.87
CA ASP A 64 17.13 -15.99 7.95
C ASP A 64 16.70 -14.57 7.56
N GLY A 65 15.53 -14.13 8.05
CA GLY A 65 14.94 -12.84 7.74
C GLY A 65 14.40 -12.71 6.31
N LYS A 66 14.26 -13.81 5.56
CA LYS A 66 13.74 -13.82 4.18
C LYS A 66 12.72 -14.92 3.98
N SER A 67 11.79 -14.71 3.05
CA SER A 67 10.87 -15.79 2.67
C SER A 67 11.49 -16.69 1.60
N PHE A 68 11.05 -17.95 1.51
CA PHE A 68 11.51 -18.86 0.45
C PHE A 68 11.20 -18.34 -0.97
N ARG A 69 10.13 -17.55 -1.13
CA ARG A 69 9.82 -16.88 -2.41
C ARG A 69 10.75 -15.69 -2.67
N GLU A 70 11.17 -14.99 -1.62
CA GLU A 70 12.13 -13.89 -1.72
C GLU A 70 13.50 -14.40 -2.16
N GLN A 71 13.98 -15.50 -1.58
CA GLN A 71 15.22 -16.17 -2.03
C GLN A 71 15.18 -16.52 -3.54
N GLN A 72 14.01 -16.92 -4.06
CA GLN A 72 13.83 -17.20 -5.49
C GLN A 72 13.90 -15.92 -6.35
N CYS A 73 13.35 -14.80 -5.88
CA CYS A 73 13.48 -13.52 -6.58
C CYS A 73 14.94 -13.00 -6.56
N GLU A 74 15.63 -13.15 -5.43
CA GLU A 74 17.01 -12.68 -5.26
C GLU A 74 18.01 -13.35 -6.21
N LYS A 75 17.70 -14.56 -6.70
CA LYS A 75 18.47 -15.22 -7.77
C LYS A 75 18.64 -14.33 -9.00
N TYR A 76 17.74 -13.37 -9.22
CA TYR A 76 17.77 -12.45 -10.36
C TYR A 76 18.34 -11.07 -10.04
N ASN A 77 18.90 -10.85 -8.84
CA ASN A 77 19.65 -9.63 -8.48
C ASN A 77 21.03 -9.61 -9.18
N SER A 78 21.01 -9.62 -10.51
CA SER A 78 22.19 -9.67 -11.38
C SER A 78 22.44 -8.33 -12.08
N TYR A 79 23.64 -8.14 -12.61
CA TYR A 79 24.04 -6.92 -13.33
C TYR A 79 23.20 -6.63 -14.58
N ASN A 80 22.45 -7.61 -15.09
CA ASN A 80 21.53 -7.43 -16.22
C ASN A 80 20.26 -6.65 -15.85
N PHE A 81 20.02 -6.40 -14.56
CA PHE A 81 18.86 -5.66 -14.07
C PHE A 81 19.34 -4.50 -13.20
N THR A 82 19.67 -3.38 -13.85
CA THR A 82 20.06 -2.15 -13.19
C THR A 82 19.01 -1.07 -13.36
N ASP A 83 19.04 -0.09 -12.46
CA ASP A 83 18.30 1.16 -12.63
C ASP A 83 18.96 2.10 -13.65
N LEU A 84 18.35 3.27 -13.83
CA LEU A 84 18.83 4.33 -14.74
C LEU A 84 20.21 4.85 -14.32
N GLU A 85 20.54 4.71 -13.04
CA GLU A 85 21.79 5.10 -12.41
C GLU A 85 22.85 3.97 -12.44
N GLY A 86 22.52 2.79 -13.00
CA GLY A 86 23.41 1.63 -13.09
C GLY A 86 23.51 0.79 -11.81
N ASN A 87 22.75 1.09 -10.76
CA ASN A 87 22.67 0.28 -9.55
C ASN A 87 21.81 -0.96 -9.77
N ARG A 88 22.18 -2.07 -9.13
CA ARG A 88 21.44 -3.32 -9.25
C ARG A 88 20.05 -3.21 -8.61
N LEU A 89 19.03 -3.67 -9.33
CA LEU A 89 17.68 -3.78 -8.79
C LEU A 89 17.60 -4.89 -7.75
N GLU A 90 16.97 -4.60 -6.62
CA GLU A 90 16.64 -5.58 -5.60
C GLU A 90 15.23 -6.15 -5.87
N TRP A 91 15.16 -7.37 -6.37
CA TRP A 91 13.91 -8.04 -6.70
C TRP A 91 13.29 -8.68 -5.45
N VAL A 92 12.06 -8.29 -5.14
CA VAL A 92 11.26 -8.83 -4.04
C VAL A 92 9.95 -9.43 -4.54
N PRO A 93 9.34 -10.39 -3.81
CA PRO A 93 8.09 -11.00 -4.23
C PRO A 93 6.96 -9.97 -4.42
N LYS A 94 6.17 -10.14 -5.48
CA LYS A 94 4.94 -9.35 -5.72
C LYS A 94 3.71 -10.24 -5.56
N TYR A 95 2.79 -9.84 -4.68
CA TYR A 95 1.51 -10.51 -4.49
C TYR A 95 0.33 -9.60 -4.81
N ALA A 96 0.43 -8.30 -4.52
CA ALA A 96 -0.57 -7.30 -4.86
C ALA A 96 -0.82 -7.26 -6.38
N GLY A 97 -2.10 -7.37 -6.76
CA GLY A 97 -2.53 -7.43 -8.16
C GLY A 97 -2.30 -8.76 -8.89
N VAL A 98 -1.80 -9.81 -8.23
CA VAL A 98 -1.61 -11.14 -8.85
C VAL A 98 -2.89 -11.96 -8.77
N SER A 99 -3.38 -12.41 -9.93
CA SER A 99 -4.55 -13.28 -10.04
C SER A 99 -4.39 -14.57 -9.22
N PRO A 100 -5.44 -15.09 -8.56
CA PRO A 100 -5.40 -16.36 -7.83
C PRO A 100 -4.85 -17.54 -8.64
N ARG A 101 -5.10 -17.58 -9.96
CA ARG A 101 -4.62 -18.64 -10.86
C ARG A 101 -3.11 -18.58 -11.11
N ASP A 102 -2.52 -17.39 -10.98
CA ASP A 102 -1.12 -17.12 -11.31
C ASP A 102 -0.23 -17.05 -10.05
N ARG A 103 -0.80 -17.26 -8.85
CA ARG A 103 -0.08 -17.18 -7.56
C ARG A 103 1.14 -18.08 -7.42
N CYS A 104 1.25 -19.11 -8.25
CA CYS A 104 2.38 -20.04 -8.27
C CYS A 104 3.37 -19.79 -9.42
N LYS A 105 3.28 -18.65 -10.11
CA LYS A 105 4.36 -18.09 -10.93
C LYS A 105 5.25 -17.19 -10.06
N LEU A 106 6.50 -17.00 -10.47
CA LEU A 106 7.44 -16.15 -9.74
C LEU A 106 7.34 -14.70 -10.21
N PHE A 107 6.35 -13.97 -9.68
CA PHE A 107 6.24 -12.52 -9.83
C PHE A 107 7.18 -11.82 -8.86
N CYS A 108 8.11 -11.02 -9.39
CA CYS A 108 9.01 -10.19 -8.60
C CYS A 108 8.88 -8.73 -9.04
N ARG A 109 8.98 -7.81 -8.09
CA ARG A 109 9.01 -6.36 -8.32
C ARG A 109 10.31 -5.77 -7.80
N ALA A 110 10.78 -4.68 -8.39
CA ALA A 110 11.91 -3.97 -7.81
C ALA A 110 11.49 -3.29 -6.49
N ARG A 111 12.32 -3.38 -5.46
CA ARG A 111 12.03 -2.76 -4.16
C ARG A 111 11.97 -1.24 -4.33
N GLY A 112 10.93 -0.62 -3.75
CA GLY A 112 10.70 0.82 -3.83
C GLY A 112 10.18 1.34 -5.18
N ARG A 113 9.95 0.47 -6.17
CA ARG A 113 9.54 0.85 -7.53
C ARG A 113 8.28 0.10 -8.00
N SER A 114 7.69 0.56 -9.10
CA SER A 114 6.48 0.01 -9.70
C SER A 114 6.75 -1.08 -10.74
N GLU A 115 7.97 -1.17 -11.27
CA GLU A 115 8.36 -2.20 -12.24
C GLU A 115 8.29 -3.62 -11.66
N PHE A 116 7.80 -4.56 -12.46
CA PHE A 116 7.71 -5.97 -12.10
C PHE A 116 7.98 -6.88 -13.30
N LYS A 117 8.38 -8.11 -13.01
CA LYS A 117 8.66 -9.16 -13.99
C LYS A 117 8.20 -10.52 -13.49
N VAL A 118 7.85 -11.40 -14.42
CA VAL A 118 7.63 -12.83 -14.16
C VAL A 118 8.88 -13.57 -14.59
N PHE A 119 9.65 -14.08 -13.62
CA PHE A 119 10.93 -14.75 -13.91
C PHE A 119 10.77 -16.23 -14.20
N GLU A 120 9.82 -16.90 -13.54
CA GLU A 120 9.59 -18.33 -13.70
C GLU A 120 8.09 -18.61 -13.86
N ALA A 121 7.78 -19.53 -14.78
CA ALA A 121 6.41 -20.00 -14.99
C ALA A 121 5.87 -20.80 -13.80
N LYS A 122 6.76 -21.31 -12.93
CA LYS A 122 6.42 -22.01 -11.70
C LYS A 122 7.46 -21.70 -10.63
N VAL A 123 7.00 -21.30 -9.44
CA VAL A 123 7.85 -21.27 -8.25
C VAL A 123 8.25 -22.70 -7.86
N ILE A 124 9.33 -22.84 -7.10
CA ILE A 124 9.75 -24.14 -6.56
C ILE A 124 8.64 -24.74 -5.71
N ASP A 125 8.36 -26.03 -5.86
CA ASP A 125 7.30 -26.70 -5.13
C ASP A 125 7.51 -26.61 -3.61
N GLY A 126 6.42 -26.42 -2.86
CA GLY A 126 6.47 -26.11 -1.43
C GLY A 126 6.56 -24.62 -1.10
N THR A 127 6.67 -23.74 -2.09
CA THR A 127 6.57 -22.28 -1.87
C THR A 127 5.14 -21.88 -1.51
N LEU A 128 4.95 -21.06 -0.47
CA LEU A 128 3.63 -20.51 -0.11
C LEU A 128 3.00 -19.74 -1.28
N CYS A 129 1.70 -19.90 -1.51
CA CYS A 129 0.99 -19.21 -2.59
C CYS A 129 0.83 -17.70 -2.36
N GLY A 130 0.84 -17.26 -1.09
CA GLY A 130 0.60 -15.89 -0.69
C GLY A 130 0.92 -15.66 0.79
N PRO A 131 1.12 -14.42 1.24
CA PRO A 131 1.45 -14.11 2.63
C PRO A 131 0.28 -14.35 3.60
N GLU A 132 -0.96 -14.38 3.10
CA GLU A 132 -2.17 -14.59 3.89
C GLU A 132 -2.65 -16.05 3.96
N THR A 133 -1.91 -16.99 3.36
CA THR A 133 -2.33 -18.39 3.27
C THR A 133 -1.21 -19.34 3.65
N LEU A 134 -1.60 -20.52 4.11
CA LEU A 134 -0.71 -21.66 4.35
C LEU A 134 -0.67 -22.62 3.15
N SER A 135 -1.49 -22.37 2.13
CA SER A 135 -1.45 -23.14 0.89
C SER A 135 -0.09 -22.99 0.20
N ILE A 136 0.37 -24.08 -0.40
CA ILE A 136 1.67 -24.19 -1.06
C ILE A 136 1.51 -24.51 -2.54
N CYS A 137 2.49 -24.13 -3.33
CA CYS A 137 2.54 -24.43 -4.75
C CYS A 137 3.04 -25.85 -5.00
N VAL A 138 2.32 -26.61 -5.83
CA VAL A 138 2.70 -27.94 -6.32
C VAL A 138 2.40 -28.00 -7.81
N HIS A 139 3.41 -28.24 -8.65
CA HIS A 139 3.32 -28.22 -10.11
C HIS A 139 2.70 -26.93 -10.71
N GLY A 140 2.82 -25.80 -10.01
CA GLY A 140 2.26 -24.52 -10.43
C GLY A 140 0.79 -24.32 -10.02
N GLN A 141 0.22 -25.22 -9.20
CA GLN A 141 -1.12 -25.08 -8.64
C GLN A 141 -1.05 -24.82 -7.13
N CYS A 142 -1.98 -24.03 -6.62
CA CYS A 142 -2.05 -23.73 -5.20
C CYS A 142 -2.85 -24.81 -4.46
N ILE A 143 -2.17 -25.61 -3.65
CA ILE A 143 -2.75 -26.75 -2.91
C ILE A 143 -2.85 -26.38 -1.43
N LYS A 144 -3.97 -26.75 -0.80
CA LYS A 144 -4.21 -26.49 0.63
C LYS A 144 -3.26 -27.32 1.50
N ALA A 145 -2.59 -26.63 2.42
CA ALA A 145 -1.77 -27.25 3.45
C ALA A 145 -2.10 -26.64 4.83
N GLY A 146 -1.79 -27.40 5.88
CA GLY A 146 -1.93 -26.95 7.26
C GLY A 146 -0.74 -26.10 7.71
N CYS A 147 -0.82 -25.56 8.92
CA CYS A 147 0.28 -24.82 9.56
C CYS A 147 1.48 -25.69 9.93
N ASP A 148 1.33 -27.01 9.83
CA ASP A 148 2.33 -28.05 10.04
C ASP A 148 3.07 -28.41 8.73
N HIS A 149 2.86 -27.63 7.66
CA HIS A 149 3.43 -27.82 6.33
C HIS A 149 3.03 -29.13 5.63
N ILE A 150 1.96 -29.78 6.12
CA ILE A 150 1.45 -31.02 5.55
C ILE A 150 0.29 -30.72 4.58
N ILE A 151 0.40 -31.23 3.35
CA ILE A 151 -0.68 -31.14 2.35
C ILE A 151 -1.93 -31.85 2.86
N GLY A 152 -3.09 -31.20 2.70
CA GLY A 152 -4.37 -31.75 3.15
C GLY A 152 -4.59 -31.70 4.66
N SER A 153 -3.59 -31.29 5.45
CA SER A 153 -3.77 -31.08 6.89
C SER A 153 -4.81 -29.99 7.16
N SER A 154 -5.65 -30.23 8.16
CA SER A 154 -6.66 -29.29 8.63
C SER A 154 -6.17 -28.39 9.76
N LYS A 155 -4.93 -28.58 10.24
CA LYS A 155 -4.35 -27.76 11.32
C LYS A 155 -4.20 -26.30 10.87
N LYS A 156 -4.61 -25.39 11.75
CA LYS A 156 -4.56 -23.93 11.52
C LYS A 156 -3.71 -23.27 12.59
N LEU A 157 -3.16 -22.11 12.25
CA LEU A 157 -2.60 -21.21 13.24
C LEU A 157 -3.73 -20.69 14.13
N ASP A 158 -3.48 -20.66 15.43
CA ASP A 158 -4.36 -19.98 16.37
C ASP A 158 -4.17 -18.46 16.32
N LYS A 159 -4.89 -17.73 17.18
CA LYS A 159 -4.79 -16.27 17.26
C LYS A 159 -3.39 -15.77 17.70
N CYS A 160 -2.57 -16.64 18.29
CA CYS A 160 -1.21 -16.38 18.76
C CYS A 160 -0.14 -16.78 17.75
N GLY A 161 -0.52 -17.30 16.57
CA GLY A 161 0.43 -17.81 15.58
C GLY A 161 1.01 -19.18 15.93
N VAL A 162 0.39 -19.93 16.86
CA VAL A 162 0.82 -21.30 17.21
C VAL A 162 0.02 -22.30 16.40
N CYS A 163 0.71 -23.24 15.74
CA CYS A 163 0.06 -24.26 14.93
C CYS A 163 -0.69 -25.28 15.80
N GLY A 164 -2.00 -25.41 15.58
CA GLY A 164 -2.86 -26.25 16.44
C GLY A 164 -3.00 -25.74 17.87
N GLY A 165 -2.64 -24.47 18.11
CA GLY A 165 -2.75 -23.86 19.43
C GLY A 165 -4.21 -23.57 19.83
N ASN A 166 -4.41 -23.32 21.12
CA ASN A 166 -5.71 -22.99 21.71
C ASN A 166 -5.89 -21.48 21.99
N GLY A 167 -4.92 -20.65 21.59
CA GLY A 167 -4.95 -19.21 21.82
C GLY A 167 -4.65 -18.77 23.25
N SER A 168 -4.00 -19.61 24.07
CA SER A 168 -3.72 -19.31 25.48
C SER A 168 -2.37 -18.62 25.72
N THR A 169 -1.44 -18.66 24.76
CA THR A 169 -0.06 -18.15 24.90
C THR A 169 0.08 -16.65 24.69
N CYS A 170 -0.95 -16.01 24.13
CA CYS A 170 -0.96 -14.59 23.82
C CYS A 170 -2.17 -13.88 24.43
N ARG A 171 -2.11 -12.55 24.48
CA ARG A 171 -3.22 -11.68 24.85
C ARG A 171 -3.57 -10.72 23.73
N LYS A 172 -4.83 -10.35 23.64
CA LYS A 172 -5.34 -9.40 22.64
C LYS A 172 -5.02 -7.97 23.05
N ILE A 173 -4.45 -7.20 22.14
CA ILE A 173 -4.34 -5.75 22.22
C ILE A 173 -5.33 -5.13 21.25
N SER A 174 -6.05 -4.12 21.71
CA SER A 174 -6.98 -3.37 20.88
C SER A 174 -7.03 -1.90 21.29
N GLY A 175 -7.39 -1.06 20.33
CA GLY A 175 -7.63 0.35 20.58
C GLY A 175 -8.26 1.04 19.38
N SER A 176 -8.47 2.33 19.53
CA SER A 176 -9.07 3.17 18.51
C SER A 176 -8.51 4.58 18.59
N LEU A 177 -8.47 5.26 17.45
CA LEU A 177 -8.14 6.68 17.35
C LEU A 177 -9.32 7.39 16.70
N ASN A 178 -9.87 8.39 17.39
CA ASN A 178 -11.01 9.19 16.93
C ASN A 178 -10.74 10.71 16.90
N ARG A 179 -9.52 11.10 17.25
CA ARG A 179 -9.03 12.49 17.24
C ARG A 179 -7.62 12.48 16.70
N SER A 180 -7.30 13.46 15.86
CA SER A 180 -5.98 13.66 15.30
C SER A 180 -5.72 15.15 15.13
N LYS A 181 -4.44 15.52 15.10
CA LYS A 181 -3.97 16.83 14.69
C LYS A 181 -3.51 16.74 13.23
N TYR A 182 -3.41 17.89 12.55
CA TYR A 182 -2.76 17.94 11.24
C TYR A 182 -1.35 17.32 11.31
N GLY A 183 -0.98 16.54 10.30
CA GLY A 183 0.28 15.80 10.23
C GLY A 183 0.18 14.35 10.74
N TYR A 184 1.31 13.81 11.18
CA TYR A 184 1.41 12.42 11.63
C TYR A 184 1.04 12.25 13.11
N ASN A 185 0.13 11.33 13.39
CA ASN A 185 -0.35 11.01 14.72
C ASN A 185 0.00 9.56 15.06
N ASP A 186 0.77 9.34 16.13
CA ASP A 186 1.10 7.99 16.59
C ASP A 186 -0.16 7.25 17.07
N ILE A 187 -0.41 6.07 16.51
CA ILE A 187 -1.55 5.22 16.89
C ILE A 187 -1.11 4.17 17.90
N VAL A 188 -0.09 3.39 17.52
CA VAL A 188 0.45 2.29 18.32
C VAL A 188 1.79 1.82 17.76
N THR A 189 2.72 1.50 18.65
CA THR A 189 3.91 0.71 18.30
C THR A 189 3.61 -0.76 18.53
N ILE A 190 3.61 -1.54 17.46
CA ILE A 190 3.39 -2.98 17.50
C ILE A 190 4.75 -3.65 17.74
N PRO A 191 4.93 -4.41 18.84
CA PRO A 191 6.20 -5.03 19.15
C PRO A 191 6.50 -6.22 18.23
N ALA A 192 7.78 -6.59 18.13
CA ALA A 192 8.17 -7.88 17.57
C ALA A 192 7.45 -9.02 18.31
N GLY A 193 7.18 -10.10 17.59
CA GLY A 193 6.42 -11.23 18.09
C GLY A 193 4.90 -11.09 17.99
N ALA A 194 4.38 -9.93 17.59
CA ALA A 194 2.95 -9.73 17.45
C ALA A 194 2.36 -10.51 16.26
N THR A 195 1.13 -11.00 16.40
CA THR A 195 0.42 -11.79 15.37
C THR A 195 -0.98 -11.25 15.10
N ASN A 196 -1.57 -11.66 13.98
CA ASN A 196 -2.93 -11.28 13.57
C ASN A 196 -3.17 -9.76 13.68
N ILE A 197 -2.25 -9.01 13.12
CA ILE A 197 -2.29 -7.56 13.05
C ILE A 197 -3.41 -7.17 12.09
N ASP A 198 -4.31 -6.32 12.57
CA ASP A 198 -5.43 -5.79 11.81
C ASP A 198 -5.70 -4.36 12.22
N ILE A 199 -5.44 -3.42 11.31
CA ILE A 199 -5.60 -1.99 11.52
C ILE A 199 -6.46 -1.47 10.40
N LYS A 200 -7.54 -0.77 10.77
CA LYS A 200 -8.57 -0.32 9.86
C LYS A 200 -8.80 1.15 10.08
N GLN A 201 -8.68 1.93 9.02
CA GLN A 201 -9.17 3.28 8.93
C GLN A 201 -10.36 3.30 7.98
N ARG A 202 -11.48 3.85 8.44
CA ARG A 202 -12.73 3.85 7.67
C ARG A 202 -13.12 5.27 7.30
N SER A 203 -13.20 5.53 6.00
CA SER A 203 -13.66 6.81 5.49
C SER A 203 -15.12 7.08 5.82
N HIS A 204 -15.50 8.35 5.82
CA HIS A 204 -16.88 8.76 6.02
C HIS A 204 -17.75 8.36 4.82
N ARG A 205 -19.01 7.99 5.07
CA ARG A 205 -19.93 7.61 3.99
C ARG A 205 -20.07 8.78 3.01
N GLY A 206 -19.90 8.51 1.72
CA GLY A 206 -19.97 9.52 0.67
C GLY A 206 -18.70 10.35 0.47
N VAL A 207 -17.66 10.17 1.30
CA VAL A 207 -16.40 10.93 1.24
C VAL A 207 -15.31 10.01 0.71
N ARG A 208 -14.78 10.31 -0.49
CA ARG A 208 -13.70 9.52 -1.11
C ARG A 208 -12.33 9.77 -0.49
N HIS A 209 -12.10 10.98 0.01
CA HIS A 209 -10.85 11.39 0.65
C HIS A 209 -11.22 12.13 1.94
N ASP A 210 -11.28 11.41 3.06
CA ASP A 210 -11.58 12.00 4.36
C ASP A 210 -10.34 12.64 5.01
N GLY A 211 -9.24 12.73 4.26
CA GLY A 211 -8.00 13.38 4.68
C GLY A 211 -7.25 12.62 5.77
N ASN A 212 -7.51 11.33 5.96
CA ASN A 212 -6.91 10.51 7.00
C ASN A 212 -6.37 9.20 6.40
N TYR A 213 -5.05 9.01 6.46
CA TYR A 213 -4.35 7.91 5.80
C TYR A 213 -3.42 7.17 6.77
N LEU A 214 -3.39 5.85 6.71
CA LEU A 214 -2.50 5.03 7.52
C LEU A 214 -1.05 5.20 7.04
N ALA A 215 -0.12 5.38 7.97
CA ALA A 215 1.30 5.41 7.71
C ALA A 215 2.01 4.40 8.61
N LEU A 216 3.18 3.92 8.16
CA LEU A 216 3.97 2.94 8.90
C LEU A 216 5.42 3.37 8.88
N LYS A 217 6.07 3.34 10.05
CA LYS A 217 7.50 3.59 10.18
C LYS A 217 8.18 2.57 11.09
N THR A 218 9.47 2.40 10.88
CA THR A 218 10.38 1.67 11.75
C THR A 218 10.60 2.40 13.09
N LEU A 219 11.23 1.76 14.08
CA LEU A 219 11.58 2.44 15.33
C LEU A 219 12.62 3.55 15.12
N GLU A 220 13.47 3.40 14.11
CA GLU A 220 14.50 4.36 13.72
C GLU A 220 13.92 5.58 12.98
N GLY A 221 12.59 5.61 12.75
CA GLY A 221 11.90 6.74 12.13
C GLY A 221 11.79 6.67 10.61
N ARG A 222 12.41 5.67 9.95
CA ARG A 222 12.28 5.47 8.50
C ARG A 222 10.86 4.98 8.16
N TYR A 223 10.19 5.66 7.22
CA TYR A 223 8.87 5.28 6.74
C TYR A 223 8.93 4.06 5.81
N LEU A 224 8.02 3.12 6.04
CA LEU A 224 7.75 1.94 5.22
C LEU A 224 6.48 2.11 4.37
N LEU A 225 5.57 3.00 4.80
CA LEU A 225 4.34 3.35 4.10
C LEU A 225 3.98 4.81 4.41
N ASN A 226 3.56 5.53 3.37
CA ASN A 226 3.00 6.88 3.45
C ASN A 226 3.85 7.85 4.28
N GLY A 227 5.16 7.94 3.95
CA GLY A 227 6.09 8.94 4.50
C GLY A 227 6.12 10.20 3.64
N ASP A 228 6.73 11.27 4.14
CA ASP A 228 6.94 12.54 3.41
C ASP A 228 5.68 13.15 2.77
N PHE A 229 4.51 12.87 3.38
CA PHE A 229 3.19 13.28 2.89
C PHE A 229 2.80 12.67 1.53
N ALA A 230 3.58 11.70 1.04
CA ALA A 230 3.26 10.93 -0.15
C ALA A 230 2.29 9.80 0.19
N ILE A 231 1.14 9.73 -0.50
CA ILE A 231 0.08 8.77 -0.18
C ILE A 231 0.02 7.67 -1.25
N SER A 232 0.18 6.41 -0.82
CA SER A 232 -0.04 5.23 -1.65
C SER A 232 -1.53 5.01 -1.91
N ALA A 233 -1.94 5.26 -3.16
CA ALA A 233 -3.31 5.07 -3.61
C ALA A 233 -3.74 3.60 -3.74
N MET A 234 -2.81 2.73 -4.12
CA MET A 234 -3.08 1.33 -4.48
C MET A 234 -2.65 0.33 -3.40
N GLU A 235 -3.07 -0.93 -3.56
CA GLU A 235 -2.63 -2.04 -2.72
C GLU A 235 -1.11 -2.20 -2.75
N GLN A 236 -0.50 -2.39 -1.59
CA GLN A 236 0.95 -2.53 -1.46
C GLN A 236 1.33 -3.65 -0.48
N ASP A 237 2.31 -4.46 -0.87
CA ASP A 237 2.95 -5.44 0.00
C ASP A 237 4.16 -4.79 0.70
N ILE A 238 4.04 -4.55 2.00
CA ILE A 238 5.11 -3.97 2.83
C ILE A 238 5.93 -5.11 3.43
N LEU A 239 7.18 -5.22 3.00
CA LEU A 239 8.08 -6.31 3.39
C LEU A 239 8.91 -5.91 4.61
N ILE A 240 8.90 -6.77 5.63
CA ILE A 240 9.54 -6.58 6.94
C ILE A 240 10.21 -7.90 7.32
N LYS A 241 11.52 -8.03 7.06
CA LYS A 241 12.34 -9.24 7.31
C LYS A 241 11.58 -10.56 7.02
N GLY A 242 11.18 -10.76 5.76
CA GLY A 242 10.49 -11.96 5.29
C GLY A 242 8.99 -12.03 5.61
N THR A 243 8.47 -11.16 6.49
CA THR A 243 7.03 -11.00 6.77
C THR A 243 6.44 -9.88 5.92
N ILE A 244 5.19 -10.06 5.48
CA ILE A 244 4.49 -9.07 4.67
C ILE A 244 3.31 -8.51 5.45
N LEU A 245 3.23 -7.18 5.50
CA LEU A 245 2.03 -6.44 5.87
C LEU A 245 1.34 -5.97 4.60
N LYS A 246 0.10 -6.42 4.41
CA LYS A 246 -0.72 -6.01 3.27
C LYS A 246 -1.44 -4.72 3.58
N TYR A 247 -1.26 -3.74 2.71
CA TYR A 247 -1.94 -2.45 2.73
C TYR A 247 -2.95 -2.38 1.59
N SER A 248 -4.19 -2.01 1.86
CA SER A 248 -5.27 -2.02 0.85
C SER A 248 -5.28 -0.83 -0.11
N GLY A 249 -4.52 0.24 0.17
CA GLY A 249 -4.55 1.48 -0.62
C GLY A 249 -5.54 2.52 -0.08
N SER A 250 -5.20 3.79 -0.23
CA SER A 250 -5.99 4.91 0.26
C SER A 250 -7.24 5.21 -0.58
N MET A 251 -7.34 4.66 -1.80
CA MET A 251 -8.54 4.79 -2.64
C MET A 251 -9.70 3.93 -2.16
N THR A 252 -9.48 3.05 -1.17
CA THR A 252 -10.51 2.19 -0.60
C THR A 252 -11.23 2.90 0.53
N THR A 253 -12.56 2.70 0.66
CA THR A 253 -13.34 3.27 1.77
C THR A 253 -12.99 2.66 3.13
N LEU A 254 -12.30 1.52 3.12
CA LEU A 254 -11.74 0.86 4.28
C LEU A 254 -10.26 0.61 4.00
N GLU A 255 -9.46 1.60 4.36
CA GLU A 255 -8.01 1.48 4.36
C GLU A 255 -7.59 0.50 5.47
N ARG A 256 -6.81 -0.51 5.10
CA ARG A 256 -6.51 -1.63 5.99
C ARG A 256 -5.04 -2.04 5.89
N LEU A 257 -4.39 -2.14 7.04
CA LEU A 257 -3.11 -2.82 7.22
C LEU A 257 -3.36 -4.15 7.94
N GLN A 258 -2.92 -5.26 7.34
CA GLN A 258 -3.10 -6.58 7.94
C GLN A 258 -1.91 -7.52 7.74
N SER A 259 -1.66 -8.37 8.73
CA SER A 259 -0.75 -9.51 8.62
C SER A 259 -1.17 -10.62 9.59
N PHE A 260 -1.13 -11.87 9.14
CA PHE A 260 -1.46 -13.05 9.95
C PHE A 260 -0.21 -13.69 10.57
N ARG A 261 0.98 -13.36 10.04
CA ARG A 261 2.26 -13.91 10.47
C ARG A 261 2.80 -13.12 11.66
N GLN A 262 3.77 -13.72 12.34
CA GLN A 262 4.48 -13.08 13.43
C GLN A 262 5.37 -11.97 12.90
N LEU A 263 5.27 -10.79 13.51
CA LEU A 263 6.07 -9.64 13.15
C LEU A 263 7.52 -9.82 13.66
N PRO A 264 8.55 -9.74 12.80
CA PRO A 264 9.92 -10.02 13.21
C PRO A 264 10.58 -8.84 13.95
N GLU A 265 10.15 -7.61 13.68
CA GLU A 265 10.70 -6.39 14.27
C GLU A 265 9.59 -5.38 14.58
N PRO A 266 9.75 -4.55 15.62
CA PRO A 266 8.73 -3.58 16.01
C PRO A 266 8.48 -2.52 14.94
N VAL A 267 7.22 -2.11 14.79
CA VAL A 267 6.80 -1.05 13.85
C VAL A 267 5.86 -0.07 14.52
N THR A 268 5.98 1.21 14.17
CA THR A 268 5.06 2.24 14.64
C THR A 268 4.05 2.58 13.55
N VAL A 269 2.79 2.43 13.90
CA VAL A 269 1.65 2.77 13.05
C VAL A 269 1.25 4.20 13.38
N GLN A 270 1.15 5.01 12.34
CA GLN A 270 0.72 6.40 12.42
C GLN A 270 -0.52 6.64 11.57
N LEU A 271 -1.23 7.72 11.86
CA LEU A 271 -2.25 8.30 11.00
C LEU A 271 -1.75 9.64 10.48
N LEU A 272 -1.60 9.76 9.16
CA LEU A 272 -1.42 11.02 8.47
C LEU A 272 -2.77 11.70 8.30
N THR A 273 -2.98 12.83 8.97
CA THR A 273 -4.19 13.65 8.83
C THR A 273 -3.85 14.95 8.10
N ILE A 274 -4.46 15.18 6.94
CA ILE A 274 -4.30 16.41 6.15
C ILE A 274 -5.46 17.40 6.32
N ALA A 275 -6.57 16.98 6.93
CA ALA A 275 -7.76 17.80 7.20
C ALA A 275 -8.41 17.44 8.53
N SER A 276 -7.78 17.81 9.66
CA SER A 276 -8.11 17.32 11.01
C SER A 276 -9.45 17.78 11.59
N GLU A 277 -10.15 18.71 10.94
CA GLU A 277 -11.37 19.33 11.47
C GLU A 277 -12.64 18.97 10.69
N VAL A 278 -12.53 18.42 9.48
CA VAL A 278 -13.69 18.11 8.64
C VAL A 278 -14.21 16.70 8.90
N PHE A 279 -13.30 15.74 9.05
CA PHE A 279 -13.65 14.33 9.23
C PHE A 279 -12.78 13.71 10.34
N PRO A 280 -13.33 13.50 11.56
CA PRO A 280 -12.57 12.89 12.64
C PRO A 280 -12.21 11.45 12.26
N PRO A 281 -10.98 10.97 12.51
CA PRO A 281 -10.58 9.64 12.05
C PRO A 281 -11.39 8.53 12.70
N LYS A 282 -11.48 7.37 12.04
CA LYS A 282 -12.21 6.19 12.53
C LYS A 282 -11.31 4.98 12.52
N VAL A 283 -10.16 5.11 13.20
CA VAL A 283 -9.18 4.04 13.26
C VAL A 283 -9.55 3.05 14.35
N LYS A 284 -9.48 1.76 14.01
CA LYS A 284 -9.51 0.65 14.97
C LYS A 284 -8.35 -0.28 14.68
N TYR A 285 -7.64 -0.69 15.73
CA TYR A 285 -6.57 -1.67 15.62
C TYR A 285 -6.77 -2.83 16.58
N THR A 286 -6.34 -4.01 16.14
CA THR A 286 -6.26 -5.21 16.95
C THR A 286 -5.05 -6.05 16.54
N PHE A 287 -4.38 -6.63 17.52
CA PHE A 287 -3.31 -7.62 17.32
C PHE A 287 -3.15 -8.46 18.59
N PHE A 288 -2.33 -9.50 18.52
CA PHE A 288 -2.02 -10.35 19.68
C PHE A 288 -0.54 -10.28 19.99
N ILE A 289 -0.19 -10.28 21.27
CA ILE A 289 1.21 -10.32 21.73
C ILE A 289 1.39 -11.46 22.74
N PRO A 290 2.58 -12.07 22.81
CA PRO A 290 2.92 -13.02 23.86
C PRO A 290 2.66 -12.43 25.27
N LYS A 291 2.24 -13.26 26.23
CA LYS A 291 1.81 -12.78 27.56
C LYS A 291 2.95 -12.15 28.37
N ASP A 292 4.16 -12.64 28.16
CA ASP A 292 5.43 -12.24 28.75
C ASP A 292 5.97 -10.91 28.19
N VAL A 293 5.52 -10.49 27.01
CA VAL A 293 5.95 -9.22 26.41
C VAL A 293 5.25 -8.05 27.11
N PRO A 294 5.99 -7.12 27.77
CA PRO A 294 5.38 -5.94 28.37
C PRO A 294 4.81 -5.02 27.28
N PHE A 295 3.61 -4.50 27.50
CA PHE A 295 2.97 -3.58 26.56
C PHE A 295 2.29 -2.44 27.31
N SER A 296 2.88 -1.25 27.19
CA SER A 296 2.24 -0.02 27.61
C SER A 296 1.44 0.53 26.43
N LYS A 297 0.11 0.57 26.54
CA LYS A 297 -0.66 1.46 25.68
C LYS A 297 -0.10 2.85 25.95
N GLN A 298 0.39 3.53 24.92
CA GLN A 298 0.57 4.97 24.99
C GLN A 298 -0.83 5.59 25.19
N LYS A 299 -1.33 5.59 26.43
CA LYS A 299 -2.22 6.64 26.89
C LYS A 299 -1.38 7.90 26.75
N GLY A 300 -1.93 8.95 26.16
CA GLY A 300 -1.36 10.29 26.21
C GLY A 300 -1.16 10.70 27.67
N LYS A 301 -0.07 10.25 28.27
CA LYS A 301 0.55 10.79 29.47
C LYS A 301 1.87 11.33 28.96
N GLU A 302 1.89 12.64 28.86
CA GLU A 302 3.11 13.42 28.99
C GLU A 302 4.05 12.70 29.96
N LYS A 303 5.26 12.42 29.48
CA LYS A 303 6.35 12.04 30.39
C LYS A 303 6.47 13.17 31.41
N LYS A 304 5.96 12.95 32.63
CA LYS A 304 6.43 13.66 33.81
C LYS A 304 7.89 13.25 33.98
N SER A 305 8.82 14.07 33.50
CA SER A 305 10.16 14.09 34.06
C SER A 305 10.04 14.66 35.46
N GLU A 306 10.58 13.91 36.41
CA GLU A 306 10.83 14.38 37.76
C GLU A 306 11.80 15.57 37.67
N ASN A 307 11.29 16.76 37.97
CA ASN A 307 11.97 17.82 38.73
C ASN A 307 10.91 18.80 39.21
N VAL A 308 10.80 18.91 40.53
CA VAL A 308 9.97 19.86 41.30
C VAL A 308 10.39 21.30 40.92
N ILE A 309 9.49 22.28 40.73
CA ILE A 309 9.09 23.30 41.73
C ILE A 309 7.88 24.12 41.19
N ARG A 310 6.79 24.15 42.00
CA ARG A 310 5.72 25.16 42.27
C ARG A 310 5.03 26.00 41.16
N PRO A 311 3.76 26.39 41.39
CA PRO A 311 2.80 26.82 40.36
C PRO A 311 2.91 28.32 40.10
N MET A 312 3.07 28.77 38.84
CA MET A 312 2.86 30.18 38.49
C MET A 312 2.39 30.37 37.03
N LEU A 313 1.23 31.03 36.92
CA LEU A 313 0.82 31.99 35.89
C LEU A 313 1.00 31.55 34.42
N THR A 314 0.00 30.85 33.89
CA THR A 314 -0.02 30.47 32.46
C THR A 314 -0.67 31.57 31.62
N SER A 315 0.14 32.40 30.97
CA SER A 315 -0.31 33.15 29.80
C SER A 315 -0.58 32.20 28.63
N GLN A 316 -1.63 32.45 27.85
CA GLN A 316 -2.11 31.59 26.76
C GLN A 316 -2.16 32.33 25.42
N TRP A 317 -1.95 31.60 24.32
CA TRP A 317 -2.12 32.13 22.96
C TRP A 317 -3.60 32.26 22.63
N VAL A 318 -4.05 33.48 22.34
CA VAL A 318 -5.40 33.80 21.89
C VAL A 318 -5.37 34.05 20.39
N LEU A 319 -6.29 33.39 19.68
CA LEU A 319 -6.38 33.39 18.22
C LEU A 319 -7.51 34.31 17.78
N GLY A 320 -7.22 35.19 16.83
CA GLY A 320 -8.26 35.93 16.12
C GLY A 320 -8.86 35.14 14.96
N ASP A 321 -9.89 35.72 14.36
CA ASP A 321 -10.51 35.18 13.16
C ASP A 321 -9.55 35.26 11.96
N TRP A 322 -9.75 34.34 11.01
CA TRP A 322 -9.03 34.36 9.75
C TRP A 322 -9.54 35.46 8.84
N SER A 323 -8.62 36.18 8.20
CA SER A 323 -8.90 37.15 7.14
C SER A 323 -9.58 36.49 5.95
N GLU A 324 -10.16 37.29 5.07
CA GLU A 324 -10.53 36.82 3.73
C GLU A 324 -9.29 36.28 2.99
N CYS A 325 -9.55 35.40 2.02
CA CYS A 325 -8.49 34.79 1.22
C CYS A 325 -7.78 35.87 0.39
N SER A 326 -6.45 35.88 0.39
CA SER A 326 -5.66 36.88 -0.33
C SER A 326 -5.88 36.87 -1.85
N LYS A 327 -6.51 35.82 -2.39
CA LYS A 327 -6.88 35.70 -3.80
C LYS A 327 -8.26 35.07 -3.93
N THR A 328 -9.01 35.50 -4.93
CA THR A 328 -10.33 34.95 -5.25
C THR A 328 -10.25 33.72 -6.16
N CYS A 329 -9.11 33.48 -6.81
CA CYS A 329 -8.81 32.29 -7.60
C CYS A 329 -7.32 31.94 -7.50
N GLY A 330 -6.99 30.68 -7.73
CA GLY A 330 -5.65 30.14 -7.55
C GLY A 330 -5.18 30.19 -6.10
N SER A 331 -3.92 29.79 -5.86
CA SER A 331 -3.39 29.65 -4.51
C SER A 331 -3.20 30.99 -3.80
N GLY A 332 -4.09 31.27 -2.85
CA GLY A 332 -4.07 32.39 -1.92
C GLY A 332 -3.71 31.98 -0.49
N TRP A 333 -3.68 32.97 0.41
CA TRP A 333 -3.36 32.80 1.83
C TRP A 333 -4.36 33.56 2.71
N GLN A 334 -4.77 32.99 3.83
CA GLN A 334 -5.49 33.70 4.90
C GLN A 334 -4.53 33.96 6.06
N ARG A 335 -4.72 35.08 6.77
CA ARG A 335 -3.94 35.45 7.95
C ARG A 335 -4.84 35.64 9.17
N ARG A 336 -4.34 35.45 10.39
CA ARG A 336 -5.06 35.75 11.64
C ARG A 336 -4.12 36.36 12.66
N THR A 337 -4.68 37.02 13.68
CA THR A 337 -3.90 37.45 14.84
C THR A 337 -3.64 36.29 15.80
N VAL A 338 -2.45 36.27 16.40
CA VAL A 338 -2.01 35.27 17.38
C VAL A 338 -1.28 36.01 18.51
N ASP A 339 -2.05 36.41 19.52
CA ASP A 339 -1.58 37.26 20.60
C ASP A 339 -1.43 36.45 21.89
N CYS A 340 -0.32 36.64 22.60
CA CYS A 340 -0.17 36.05 23.91
C CYS A 340 -0.87 36.92 24.95
N ARG A 341 -1.76 36.33 25.76
CA ARG A 341 -2.48 37.04 26.82
C ARG A 341 -2.35 36.34 28.16
N ASP A 342 -2.29 37.11 29.24
CA ASP A 342 -2.34 36.57 30.62
C ASP A 342 -3.78 36.21 31.05
N VAL A 343 -3.95 35.86 32.33
CA VAL A 343 -5.24 35.40 32.87
C VAL A 343 -6.25 36.55 33.03
N GLU A 344 -5.76 37.79 33.07
CA GLU A 344 -6.55 39.03 33.04
C GLU A 344 -6.85 39.50 31.60
N GLY A 345 -6.34 38.81 30.58
CA GLY A 345 -6.57 39.10 29.16
C GLY A 345 -5.70 40.22 28.59
N GLN A 346 -4.67 40.65 29.32
CA GLN A 346 -3.72 41.69 28.90
C GLN A 346 -2.60 41.08 28.06
N ALA A 347 -1.97 41.90 27.21
CA ALA A 347 -0.90 41.43 26.33
C ALA A 347 0.32 40.98 27.16
N SER A 348 0.68 39.71 27.01
CA SER A 348 1.79 39.08 27.71
C SER A 348 2.86 38.60 26.72
N SER A 349 4.08 38.43 27.20
CA SER A 349 5.17 37.79 26.44
C SER A 349 5.58 36.44 27.01
N ALA A 350 4.88 35.98 28.06
CA ALA A 350 5.23 34.76 28.79
C ALA A 350 4.77 33.46 28.09
N CYS A 351 4.02 33.55 26.98
CA CYS A 351 3.64 32.38 26.21
C CYS A 351 4.85 31.77 25.50
N ASN A 352 4.95 30.44 25.51
CA ASN A 352 6.02 29.74 24.83
C ASN A 352 5.96 29.97 23.31
N ARG A 353 6.98 30.64 22.76
CA ARG A 353 7.11 30.94 21.34
C ARG A 353 7.17 29.70 20.45
N SER A 354 7.69 28.58 20.95
CA SER A 354 7.74 27.30 20.22
C SER A 354 6.37 26.66 20.05
N LEU A 355 5.37 27.09 20.83
CA LEU A 355 3.98 26.66 20.73
C LEU A 355 3.08 27.72 20.05
N LYS A 356 3.66 28.81 19.51
CA LYS A 356 2.90 29.86 18.83
C LYS A 356 2.14 29.23 17.66
N PRO A 357 0.79 29.25 17.66
CA PRO A 357 0.02 28.72 16.55
C PRO A 357 0.27 29.50 15.25
N GLU A 358 0.09 28.84 14.11
CA GLU A 358 0.28 29.47 12.80
C GLU A 358 -0.68 30.65 12.61
N ASP A 359 -0.15 31.75 12.11
CA ASP A 359 -0.86 32.99 11.76
C ASP A 359 -1.16 33.10 10.26
N ILE A 360 -0.76 32.11 9.45
CA ILE A 360 -0.97 32.05 7.99
C ILE A 360 -1.36 30.63 7.54
N LYS A 361 -2.36 30.48 6.66
CA LYS A 361 -2.75 29.20 6.03
C LYS A 361 -3.12 29.37 4.54
N PRO A 362 -2.99 28.34 3.68
CA PRO A 362 -3.39 28.44 2.27
C PRO A 362 -4.91 28.42 2.09
N CYS A 363 -5.41 29.07 1.04
CA CYS A 363 -6.82 29.15 0.64
C CYS A 363 -6.95 29.33 -0.89
N GLY A 364 -8.15 29.10 -1.44
CA GLY A 364 -8.42 29.28 -2.87
C GLY A 364 -7.85 28.14 -3.73
N ASP A 365 -8.68 27.14 -4.05
CA ASP A 365 -8.30 26.00 -4.91
C ASP A 365 -9.13 25.97 -6.20
N VAL A 366 -9.64 27.14 -6.62
CA VAL A 366 -10.42 27.30 -7.84
C VAL A 366 -9.49 27.81 -8.94
N PRO A 367 -9.40 27.14 -10.10
CA PRO A 367 -8.57 27.59 -11.22
C PRO A 367 -8.94 29.03 -11.63
N CYS A 368 -7.94 29.88 -11.86
CA CYS A 368 -8.18 31.23 -12.33
C CYS A 368 -8.76 31.24 -13.75
N PRO A 369 -9.65 32.18 -14.07
CA PRO A 369 -10.14 32.38 -15.43
C PRO A 369 -8.98 32.58 -16.42
N LEU A 370 -9.13 31.98 -17.61
CA LEU A 370 -8.12 32.01 -18.67
C LEU A 370 -8.69 32.64 -19.94
N TRP A 371 -7.82 33.33 -20.68
CA TRP A 371 -8.15 33.89 -21.99
C TRP A 371 -8.37 32.78 -23.01
N ARG A 372 -9.54 32.80 -23.66
CA ARG A 372 -9.86 31.90 -24.77
C ARG A 372 -10.09 32.71 -26.04
N LEU A 373 -9.44 32.29 -27.12
CA LEU A 373 -9.59 32.92 -28.43
C LEU A 373 -10.93 32.50 -29.05
N GLY A 374 -11.69 33.49 -29.51
CA GLY A 374 -12.93 33.30 -30.25
C GLY A 374 -12.71 32.88 -31.70
N PRO A 375 -13.80 32.59 -32.43
CA PRO A 375 -13.73 32.31 -33.86
C PRO A 375 -13.25 33.53 -34.65
N TRP A 376 -12.66 33.27 -35.81
CA TRP A 376 -12.28 34.32 -36.75
C TRP A 376 -13.50 35.00 -37.38
N SER A 377 -13.41 36.30 -37.61
CA SER A 377 -14.35 37.04 -38.45
C SER A 377 -14.31 36.52 -39.90
N PRO A 378 -15.37 36.78 -40.68
CA PRO A 378 -15.27 36.75 -42.13
C PRO A 378 -14.11 37.61 -42.63
N CYS A 379 -13.57 37.26 -43.79
CA CYS A 379 -12.51 38.03 -44.43
C CYS A 379 -13.02 39.45 -44.74
N SER A 380 -12.19 40.47 -44.55
CA SER A 380 -12.56 41.87 -44.82
C SER A 380 -12.92 42.13 -46.28
N GLN A 381 -12.46 41.27 -47.19
CA GLN A 381 -12.76 41.32 -48.62
C GLN A 381 -13.63 40.13 -49.01
N THR A 382 -14.38 40.28 -50.10
CA THR A 382 -15.21 39.21 -50.70
C THR A 382 -14.50 38.45 -51.83
N CYS A 383 -13.38 38.97 -52.35
CA CYS A 383 -12.47 38.34 -53.31
C CYS A 383 -11.04 38.85 -53.07
N GLY A 384 -10.01 38.14 -53.53
CA GLY A 384 -8.60 38.54 -53.39
C GLY A 384 -8.04 38.44 -51.96
N GLU A 385 -7.01 39.24 -51.65
CA GLU A 385 -6.35 39.28 -50.34
C GLU A 385 -7.08 40.20 -49.36
N GLY A 386 -7.29 39.74 -48.14
CA GLY A 386 -7.92 40.49 -47.06
C GLY A 386 -7.37 40.13 -45.68
N VAL A 387 -7.99 40.70 -44.65
CA VAL A 387 -7.61 40.48 -43.25
C VAL A 387 -8.84 39.98 -42.48
N ARG A 388 -8.62 39.01 -41.59
CA ARG A 388 -9.60 38.57 -40.60
C ARG A 388 -9.10 38.86 -39.20
N THR A 389 -10.03 39.13 -38.29
CA THR A 389 -9.75 39.42 -36.87
C THR A 389 -10.42 38.40 -35.98
N ARG A 390 -9.87 38.16 -34.78
CA ARG A 390 -10.56 37.40 -33.73
C ARG A 390 -10.38 38.09 -32.39
N ASN A 391 -11.41 38.01 -31.55
CA ASN A 391 -11.36 38.51 -30.17
C ASN A 391 -10.91 37.40 -29.20
N ALA A 392 -10.57 37.80 -27.99
CA ALA A 392 -10.36 36.89 -26.87
C ALA A 392 -11.36 37.24 -25.78
N SER A 393 -11.90 36.21 -25.12
CA SER A 393 -12.81 36.36 -23.98
C SER A 393 -12.20 35.69 -22.76
N CYS A 394 -12.34 36.30 -21.59
CA CYS A 394 -11.92 35.72 -20.33
C CYS A 394 -12.96 34.68 -19.88
N ILE A 395 -12.56 33.41 -19.75
CA ILE A 395 -13.50 32.31 -19.45
C ILE A 395 -13.10 31.65 -18.13
N ASP A 396 -14.07 31.49 -17.23
CA ASP A 396 -13.87 30.80 -15.96
C ASP A 396 -13.80 29.27 -16.11
N TYR A 397 -13.57 28.58 -14.99
CA TYR A 397 -13.48 27.13 -14.94
C TYR A 397 -14.80 26.41 -15.27
N ALA A 398 -15.94 27.10 -15.17
CA ALA A 398 -17.27 26.58 -15.52
C ALA A 398 -17.62 26.82 -17.01
N GLY A 399 -16.73 27.48 -17.76
CA GLY A 399 -16.93 27.77 -19.18
C GLY A 399 -17.74 29.04 -19.46
N GLN A 400 -18.00 29.88 -18.45
CA GLN A 400 -18.74 31.13 -18.62
C GLN A 400 -17.79 32.30 -18.91
N VAL A 401 -18.25 33.22 -19.76
CA VAL A 401 -17.51 34.47 -20.06
C VAL A 401 -17.62 35.39 -18.85
N THR A 402 -16.47 35.85 -18.35
CA THR A 402 -16.38 36.73 -17.19
C THR A 402 -15.70 38.05 -17.56
N ALA A 403 -15.68 38.99 -16.62
CA ALA A 403 -15.08 40.30 -16.82
C ALA A 403 -13.56 40.18 -17.12
N PRO A 404 -13.01 40.93 -18.10
CA PRO A 404 -11.61 40.89 -18.51
C PRO A 404 -10.59 40.97 -17.37
N GLU A 405 -10.92 41.72 -16.33
CA GLU A 405 -10.06 42.03 -15.19
C GLU A 405 -9.86 40.82 -14.25
N LYS A 406 -10.67 39.76 -14.40
CA LYS A 406 -10.58 38.53 -13.61
C LYS A 406 -9.57 37.51 -14.17
N CYS A 407 -9.04 37.73 -15.37
CA CYS A 407 -8.00 36.88 -15.96
C CYS A 407 -6.61 37.34 -15.50
N SER A 408 -5.72 36.38 -15.21
CA SER A 408 -4.43 36.62 -14.55
C SER A 408 -3.37 37.38 -15.37
N SER A 409 -3.70 37.81 -16.60
CA SER A 409 -2.78 38.47 -17.54
C SER A 409 -3.50 39.55 -18.35
N PRO A 410 -2.80 40.61 -18.81
CA PRO A 410 -3.34 41.53 -19.81
C PRO A 410 -3.88 40.73 -20.99
N GLY A 411 -5.08 41.07 -21.47
CA GLY A 411 -5.69 40.37 -22.58
C GLY A 411 -4.79 40.37 -23.81
N PRO A 412 -4.72 39.26 -24.57
CA PRO A 412 -3.97 39.23 -25.81
C PRO A 412 -4.51 40.33 -26.74
N ALA A 413 -3.61 41.03 -27.43
CA ALA A 413 -3.98 42.04 -28.40
C ALA A 413 -4.89 41.45 -29.50
N LEU A 414 -5.69 42.30 -30.13
CA LEU A 414 -6.56 41.89 -31.25
C LEU A 414 -5.71 41.15 -32.30
N ALA A 415 -5.99 39.86 -32.48
CA ALA A 415 -5.23 39.04 -33.41
C ALA A 415 -5.77 39.25 -34.84
N THR A 416 -4.91 39.75 -35.72
CA THR A 416 -5.14 39.89 -37.16
C THR A 416 -4.40 38.79 -37.92
N ALA A 417 -5.01 38.26 -38.98
CA ALA A 417 -4.36 37.32 -39.89
C ALA A 417 -4.81 37.57 -41.32
N ALA A 418 -3.91 37.35 -42.29
CA ALA A 418 -4.26 37.41 -43.70
C ALA A 418 -5.23 36.28 -44.08
N CYS A 419 -6.13 36.57 -45.01
CA CYS A 419 -7.02 35.61 -45.66
C CYS A 419 -6.99 35.86 -47.17
N VAL A 420 -7.00 34.79 -47.96
CA VAL A 420 -7.03 34.87 -49.43
C VAL A 420 -8.29 34.15 -49.89
N LEU A 421 -9.16 34.89 -50.58
CA LEU A 421 -10.37 34.37 -51.23
C LEU A 421 -10.11 34.17 -52.73
N ARG A 422 -11.11 33.70 -53.48
CA ARG A 422 -10.99 33.54 -54.94
C ARG A 422 -10.58 34.86 -55.59
N GLN A 423 -9.85 34.79 -56.70
CA GLN A 423 -9.44 35.98 -57.46
C GLN A 423 -10.66 36.84 -57.78
N CYS A 424 -10.50 38.15 -57.56
CA CYS A 424 -11.26 39.14 -58.29
C CYS A 424 -10.75 39.12 -59.75
#